data_AF-A0A3E0QRK8-F1
#
_entry.id   AF-A0A3E0QRK8-F1
#
_cell.length_a   1.000
_cell.length_b   1.000
_cell.length_c   1.000
_cell.angle_alpha   90.00
_cell.angle_beta   90.00
_cell.angle_gamma   90.00
#
_symmetry.space_group_name_H-M   'P 1'
#
loop_
_entity.id
_entity.type
_entity.pdbx_description
1 polymer ?
#
loop_
_entity_poly.entity_id
_entity_poly.type
_entity_poly.pdbx_seq_one_letter_code
_entity_poly.pdbx_strand_id
1 'polypeptide(L)' 'MKWFIVFVMLEADPFAVMSLPFDTQNECKDFINSPVNADRLAIEVIAEAGFEDEIMVVACLPNNKIPKDMTIDT' A
#
# COMPACT_ATOMS: atom_id res chain seq x y z
N MET A 1 11.76 -12.85 -0.62
CA MET A 1 11.74 -11.52 0.03
C MET A 1 10.38 -10.93 -0.26
N LYS A 2 9.64 -10.46 0.76
CA LYS A 2 8.26 -10.01 0.55
C LYS A 2 8.20 -8.55 0.09
N TRP A 3 7.24 -8.28 -0.79
CA TRP A 3 6.90 -6.96 -1.33
C TRP A 3 5.54 -6.52 -0.80
N PHE A 4 5.37 -5.22 -0.60
CA PHE A 4 4.16 -4.63 -0.05
C PHE A 4 3.76 -3.40 -0.84
N ILE A 5 2.47 -3.07 -0.76
CA ILE A 5 1.89 -1.86 -1.34
C ILE A 5 2.15 -0.70 -0.38
N VAL A 6 2.65 0.41 -0.91
CA VAL A 6 2.92 1.64 -0.18
C VAL A 6 2.15 2.77 -0.82
N PHE A 7 1.38 3.48 -0.01
CA PHE A 7 0.64 4.67 -0.42
C PHE A 7 1.38 5.92 0.08
N VAL A 8 1.55 6.89 -0.82
CA VAL A 8 1.98 8.25 -0.50
C VAL A 8 0.82 9.16 -0.83
N MET A 9 0.43 9.99 0.13
CA MET A 9 -0.72 10.89 0.02
C MET A 9 -0.25 12.33 0.18
N LEU A 10 -1.14 13.29 -0.12
CA LEU A 10 -0.76 14.69 -0.15
C LEU A 10 -0.67 15.30 1.26
N GLU A 11 -1.60 14.94 2.16
CA GLU A 11 -1.72 15.54 3.49
C GLU A 11 -1.52 14.53 4.65
N ALA A 12 -1.85 13.27 4.43
CA ALA A 12 -1.75 12.17 5.39
C ALA A 12 -0.39 11.46 5.32
N ASP A 13 -0.01 10.84 6.43
CA ASP A 13 1.25 10.12 6.53
C ASP A 13 1.28 8.92 5.56
N PRO A 14 2.38 8.68 4.83
CA PRO A 14 2.53 7.51 4.00
C PRO A 14 2.47 6.22 4.84
N PHE A 15 1.85 5.18 4.28
CA PHE A 15 1.72 3.90 4.98
C PHE A 15 1.90 2.71 4.04
N ALA A 16 2.27 1.58 4.63
CA ALA A 16 2.43 0.29 3.94
C ALA A 16 1.34 -0.71 4.37
N VAL A 17 0.76 -1.41 3.39
CA VAL A 17 -0.23 -2.46 3.63
C VAL A 17 0.45 -3.78 3.95
N MET A 18 0.72 -4.03 5.23
CA MET A 18 1.44 -5.23 5.69
C MET A 18 0.59 -6.51 5.60
N SER A 19 -0.74 -6.38 5.53
CA SER A 19 -1.69 -7.49 5.39
C SER A 19 -1.66 -8.17 4.01
N LEU A 20 -1.02 -7.54 3.01
CA LEU A 20 -0.93 -8.02 1.63
C LEU A 20 0.53 -8.23 1.19
N PRO A 21 1.20 -9.31 1.65
CA PRO A 21 2.56 -9.63 1.23
C PRO A 21 2.61 -10.36 -0.12
N PHE A 22 3.48 -9.92 -1.02
CA PHE A 22 3.73 -10.53 -2.34
C PHE A 22 5.13 -11.15 -2.40
N ASP A 23 5.33 -12.21 -3.18
CA ASP A 23 6.64 -12.86 -3.32
C ASP A 23 7.54 -12.13 -4.31
N THR A 24 6.95 -11.44 -5.28
CA THR A 24 7.68 -10.65 -6.29
C THR A 24 7.12 -9.24 -6.44
N GLN A 25 7.94 -8.33 -6.99
CA GLN A 25 7.48 -6.99 -7.37
C GLN A 25 6.37 -7.05 -8.42
N ASN A 26 6.46 -8.00 -9.36
CA ASN A 26 5.50 -8.12 -10.46
C ASN A 26 4.13 -8.52 -9.93
N GLU A 27 4.06 -9.50 -9.03
CA GLU A 27 2.79 -9.88 -8.38
C GLU A 27 2.13 -8.69 -7.67
N CYS A 28 2.91 -7.89 -6.94
CA CYS A 28 2.40 -6.68 -6.30
C CYS A 28 1.89 -5.67 -7.34
N LYS A 29 2.64 -5.45 -8.42
CA LYS A 29 2.24 -4.53 -9.50
C LYS A 29 1.00 -5.01 -10.23
N ASP A 30 0.91 -6.30 -10.53
CA ASP A 30 -0.25 -6.90 -11.18
C ASP A 30 -1.47 -6.76 -10.27
N PHE A 31 -1.30 -6.93 -8.95
CA PHE A 31 -2.36 -6.72 -7.98
C PHE A 31 -2.89 -5.29 -7.98
N ILE A 32 -2.02 -4.27 -7.87
CA ILE A 32 -2.45 -2.86 -7.81
C ILE A 32 -3.02 -2.32 -9.13
N ASN A 33 -2.61 -2.89 -10.27
CA ASN A 33 -3.09 -2.48 -11.59
C ASN A 33 -4.34 -3.26 -12.04
N SER A 34 -4.80 -4.21 -11.23
CA SER A 34 -5.96 -5.03 -11.55
C SER A 34 -7.24 -4.38 -11.04
N PRO A 35 -8.22 -4.06 -11.92
CA PRO A 35 -9.45 -3.40 -11.50
C PRO A 35 -10.30 -4.26 -10.55
N VAL A 36 -10.15 -5.59 -10.57
CA VAL A 36 -10.88 -6.47 -9.64
C VAL A 36 -10.39 -6.35 -8.18
N ASN A 37 -9.23 -5.72 -7.96
CA ASN A 37 -8.69 -5.46 -6.62
C ASN A 37 -8.96 -4.04 -6.14
N ALA A 38 -9.60 -3.18 -6.95
CA ALA A 38 -9.81 -1.77 -6.63
C ALA A 38 -10.57 -1.60 -5.31
N ASP A 39 -11.64 -2.37 -5.09
CA ASP A 39 -12.44 -2.32 -3.87
C ASP A 39 -11.60 -2.66 -2.64
N ARG A 40 -10.73 -3.67 -2.76
CA ARG A 40 -9.84 -4.08 -1.68
C ARG A 40 -8.82 -3.00 -1.35
N LEU A 41 -8.23 -2.37 -2.36
CA LEU A 41 -7.28 -1.26 -2.17
C LEU A 41 -7.97 -0.05 -1.53
N ALA A 42 -9.18 0.29 -1.98
CA ALA A 42 -9.96 1.38 -1.42
C ALA A 42 -10.25 1.15 0.07
N ILE A 43 -10.58 -0.08 0.49
CA ILE A 43 -10.80 -0.41 1.91
C ILE A 43 -9.55 -0.15 2.75
N GLU A 44 -8.36 -0.53 2.28
CA GLU A 44 -7.11 -0.29 3.01
C GLU A 44 -6.82 1.20 3.15
N VAL A 45 -7.04 1.99 2.08
CA VAL A 45 -6.88 3.44 2.11
C VAL A 45 -7.88 4.09 3.07
N ILE A 46 -9.15 3.70 3.01
CA ILE A 46 -10.19 4.26 3.90
C ILE A 46 -9.92 3.91 5.37
N ALA A 47 -9.42 2.71 5.64
CA ALA A 47 -9.12 2.27 7.00
C ALA A 47 -8.01 3.10 7.66
N GLU A 48 -7.04 3.57 6.87
CA GLU A 48 -5.89 4.31 7.39
C GLU A 48 -6.03 5.83 7.24
N ALA A 49 -6.36 6.30 6.04
CA ALA A 49 -6.36 7.72 5.68
C ALA A 49 -7.78 8.33 5.55
N GLY A 50 -8.83 7.50 5.59
CA GLY A 50 -10.20 7.96 5.36
C GLY A 50 -10.49 8.33 3.90
N PHE A 51 -11.38 9.29 3.69
CA PHE A 51 -11.87 9.71 2.35
C PHE A 51 -11.32 11.07 1.88
N GLU A 52 -10.56 11.77 2.73
CA GLU A 52 -10.34 13.21 2.53
C GLU A 52 -9.04 13.56 1.81
N ASP A 53 -8.16 12.59 1.55
CA ASP A 53 -6.84 12.86 1.01
C ASP A 53 -6.58 12.23 -0.37
N GLU A 54 -5.80 12.94 -1.18
CA GLU A 54 -5.42 12.54 -2.52
C GLU A 54 -4.22 11.59 -2.49
N ILE A 55 -4.38 10.42 -3.12
CA ILE A 55 -3.28 9.48 -3.31
C ILE A 55 -2.35 10.02 -4.41
N MET A 56 -1.12 10.36 -4.02
CA MET A 56 -0.08 10.84 -4.93
C MET A 56 0.68 9.69 -5.60
N VAL A 57 0.98 8.62 -4.85
CA VAL A 57 1.75 7.48 -5.34
C VAL A 57 1.23 6.18 -4.75
N VAL A 58 1.13 5.14 -5.59
CA VAL A 58 1.00 3.74 -5.18
C VAL A 58 2.23 2.99 -5.66
N ALA A 59 3.02 2.46 -4.74
CA ALA A 59 4.29 1.79 -5.04
C ALA A 59 4.34 0.37 -4.47
N CYS A 60 5.19 -0.47 -5.08
CA CYS A 60 5.53 -1.78 -4.56
C CYS A 60 6.97 -1.74 -4.05
N LEU A 61 7.17 -1.85 -2.73
CA LEU A 61 8.48 -1.83 -2.09
C LEU A 61 8.77 -3.15 -1.35
N PRO A 62 10.02 -3.63 -1.36
CA PRO A 62 10.40 -4.78 -0.54
C PRO A 62 10.46 -4.37 0.94
N ASN A 63 10.20 -5.30 1.86
CA ASN A 63 10.13 -5.02 3.31
C ASN A 63 11.29 -4.19 3.86
N ASN A 64 12.51 -4.47 3.39
CA ASN A 64 13.73 -3.80 3.86
C ASN A 64 13.90 -2.35 3.35
N LYS A 65 12.99 -1.86 2.51
CA LYS A 65 12.93 -0.49 2.01
C LYS A 65 11.77 0.30 2.59
N ILE A 66 10.96 -0.32 3.44
CA ILE A 66 9.84 0.33 4.13
C ILE A 66 10.35 0.80 5.50
N PRO A 67 10.27 2.10 5.80
CA PRO A 67 10.56 2.63 7.13
C PRO A 67 9.65 1.97 8.18
N LYS A 68 10.20 1.67 9.37
CA LYS A 68 9.44 0.97 10.44
C LYS A 68 8.28 1.79 10.98
N ASP A 69 8.34 3.10 10.84
CA ASP A 69 7.30 4.07 11.18
C ASP A 69 6.17 4.11 10.14
N MET A 70 6.33 3.51 8.96
CA MET A 70 5.28 3.36 7.94
C MET A 70 4.59 1.99 7.96
N THR A 71 5.03 1.09 8.84
CA THR A 71 4.39 -0.23 8.99
C THR A 71 3.33 -0.15 10.07
N ILE A 72 2.08 -0.38 9.69
CA ILE A 72 0.99 -0.49 10.67
C ILE A 72 1.16 -1.85 11.36
N ASP A 73 1.58 -1.85 12.62
CA ASP A 73 1.50 -3.03 13.48
C ASP A 73 0.01 -3.37 13.65
N THR A 74 -0.42 -4.47 13.03
CA THR A 74 -1.78 -5.02 13.16
C THR A 74 -1.84 -6.03 14.29
#